data_AF-A0A976AUX8-F1
#
_entry.id   AF-A0A976AUX8-F1
#
_cell.length_a   1.000
_cell.length_b   1.000
_cell.length_c   1.000
_cell.angle_alpha   90.00
_cell.angle_beta   90.00
_cell.angle_gamma   90.00
#
_symmetry.space_group_name_H-M   'P 1'
#
loop_
_entity.id
_entity.type
_entity.pdbx_description
1 polymer ?
#
loop_
_entity_poly.entity_id
_entity_poly.type
_entity_poly.pdbx_seq_one_letter_code
_entity_poly.pdbx_strand_id
1 'polypeptide(L)'
;MKILVSTDIEGVAGVFHAEQTRAGNGEYERARAWMTGEANAAIEGAFAGGAAEVLVNDSHGGFRNLLPDQLDPRARLVLGKPRYLGMMAGVEAGVDGVLMIGYHGRAQSRGVLAHTINSGAFARVWLNGKELGEAGLYAALAGEFGAPVLMASGDDVFVQETHALMPWVRYVETKSAGGFGSGASLSPAAARAAIAAAAAAAVRERAQAQCLRIAAPVACTLQTQTPAHADLFCQWPMLERRDGVTLSFQADSVQAAVRMLNCLSAMSFMLK
;
A
#
# COMPACT_ATOMS: atom_id res chain seq x y z
N MET A 1 -4.60 -0.87 -22.80
CA MET A 1 -4.94 -0.80 -21.36
C MET A 1 -3.66 -0.86 -20.56
N LYS A 2 -3.42 0.09 -19.67
CA LYS A 2 -2.23 0.18 -18.83
C LYS A 2 -2.61 -0.11 -17.38
N ILE A 3 -1.96 -1.09 -16.76
CA ILE A 3 -2.21 -1.48 -15.37
C ILE A 3 -1.02 -1.10 -14.50
N LEU A 4 -1.29 -0.55 -13.31
CA LEU A 4 -0.29 -0.35 -12.28
C LEU A 4 -0.40 -1.48 -11.25
N VAL A 5 0.68 -2.20 -11.01
CA VAL A 5 0.82 -3.12 -9.89
C VAL A 5 1.59 -2.41 -8.80
N SER A 6 0.98 -2.13 -7.65
CA SER A 6 1.67 -1.64 -6.46
C SER A 6 1.95 -2.82 -5.54
N THR A 7 3.21 -3.06 -5.19
CA THR A 7 3.61 -4.24 -4.42
C THR A 7 4.25 -3.84 -3.10
N ASP A 8 3.68 -4.37 -2.02
CA ASP A 8 4.16 -4.26 -0.66
C ASP A 8 4.51 -5.65 -0.09
N ILE A 9 5.20 -5.74 1.06
CA ILE A 9 5.76 -7.02 1.53
C ILE A 9 5.04 -7.63 2.73
N GLU A 10 4.47 -6.82 3.62
CA GLU A 10 3.89 -7.26 4.89
C GLU A 10 2.72 -8.21 4.68
N GLY A 11 1.97 -8.08 3.57
CA GLY A 11 0.83 -8.91 3.21
C GLY A 11 1.17 -10.14 2.33
N VAL A 12 2.42 -10.31 1.93
CA VAL A 12 2.85 -11.45 1.10
C VAL A 12 2.67 -12.77 1.87
N ALA A 13 2.33 -13.85 1.15
CA ALA A 13 2.21 -15.17 1.74
C ALA A 13 3.55 -15.64 2.36
N GLY A 14 3.48 -16.17 3.58
CA GLY A 14 4.65 -16.60 4.35
C GLY A 14 5.39 -15.50 5.13
N VAL A 15 4.98 -14.24 5.02
CA VAL A 15 5.56 -13.11 5.79
C VAL A 15 4.77 -12.90 7.09
N PHE A 16 5.44 -12.98 8.25
CA PHE A 16 4.83 -12.76 9.57
C PHE A 16 5.72 -11.97 10.54
N HIS A 17 6.98 -11.71 10.20
CA HIS A 17 7.92 -11.06 11.10
C HIS A 17 8.63 -9.88 10.46
N ALA A 18 8.97 -8.86 11.26
CA ALA A 18 9.64 -7.65 10.79
C ALA A 18 11.03 -7.91 10.18
N GLU A 19 11.71 -9.00 10.54
CA GLU A 19 12.97 -9.38 9.89
C GLU A 19 12.79 -9.72 8.42
N GLN A 20 11.64 -10.29 8.04
CA GLN A 20 11.30 -10.57 6.65
C GLN A 20 11.01 -9.29 5.85
N THR A 21 10.80 -8.16 6.52
CA THR A 21 10.49 -6.87 5.87
C THR A 21 11.65 -5.88 5.96
N ARG A 22 12.80 -6.25 6.53
CA ARG A 22 13.95 -5.35 6.71
C ARG A 22 15.18 -5.87 5.98
N ALA A 23 15.73 -5.05 5.08
CA ALA A 23 16.93 -5.40 4.32
C ALA A 23 18.13 -5.74 5.22
N GLY A 24 19.02 -6.60 4.71
CA GLY A 24 20.29 -6.95 5.36
C GLY A 24 20.30 -8.29 6.10
N ASN A 25 19.30 -9.16 5.89
CA ASN A 25 19.27 -10.50 6.49
C ASN A 25 18.65 -11.54 5.53
N GLY A 26 18.87 -12.83 5.82
CA GLY A 26 18.42 -13.93 4.95
C GLY A 26 16.90 -14.14 4.89
N GLU A 27 16.18 -13.79 5.96
CA GLU A 27 14.71 -13.89 5.97
C GLU A 27 14.09 -12.85 5.03
N TYR A 28 14.65 -11.64 4.98
CA TYR A 28 14.27 -10.62 4.00
C TYR A 28 14.57 -11.03 2.56
N GLU A 29 15.74 -11.61 2.28
CA GLU A 29 16.08 -12.05 0.91
C GLU A 29 15.11 -13.13 0.41
N ARG A 30 14.64 -14.02 1.29
CA ARG A 30 13.58 -14.99 0.97
C ARG A 30 12.24 -14.30 0.72
N ALA A 31 11.85 -13.39 1.61
CA ALA A 31 10.57 -12.70 1.54
C ALA A 31 10.44 -11.79 0.30
N ARG A 32 11.47 -11.04 -0.06
CA ARG A 32 11.45 -10.19 -1.28
C ARG A 32 11.38 -11.02 -2.57
N ALA A 33 11.90 -12.26 -2.56
CA ALA A 33 11.74 -13.19 -3.67
C ALA A 33 10.29 -13.68 -3.78
N TRP A 34 9.62 -13.95 -2.65
CA TRP A 34 8.18 -14.25 -2.64
C TRP A 34 7.34 -13.05 -3.11
N MET A 35 7.64 -11.85 -2.61
CA MET A 35 7.04 -10.58 -3.05
C MET A 35 7.17 -10.39 -4.57
N THR A 36 8.37 -10.63 -5.12
CA THR A 36 8.61 -10.57 -6.57
C THR A 36 7.79 -11.63 -7.32
N GLY A 37 7.68 -12.83 -6.75
CA GLY A 37 6.85 -13.91 -7.30
C GLY A 37 5.36 -13.57 -7.36
N GLU A 38 4.81 -12.93 -6.32
CA GLU A 38 3.43 -12.44 -6.29
C GLU A 38 3.21 -11.26 -7.26
N ALA A 39 4.17 -10.34 -7.37
CA ALA A 39 4.14 -9.29 -8.39
C ALA A 39 4.10 -9.89 -9.81
N ASN A 40 4.95 -10.89 -10.10
CA ASN A 40 4.93 -11.60 -11.38
C ASN A 40 3.59 -12.29 -11.66
N ALA A 41 2.97 -12.89 -10.66
CA ALA A 41 1.63 -13.47 -10.81
C ALA A 41 0.59 -12.40 -11.18
N ALA A 42 0.64 -11.22 -10.55
CA ALA A 42 -0.24 -10.12 -10.88
C ALA A 42 0.02 -9.57 -12.30
N ILE A 43 1.28 -9.49 -12.73
CA ILE A 43 1.66 -9.09 -14.09
C ILE A 43 1.12 -10.08 -15.13
N GLU A 44 1.38 -11.38 -14.91
CA GLU A 44 0.89 -12.46 -15.79
C GLU A 44 -0.62 -12.41 -15.92
N GLY A 45 -1.32 -12.32 -14.78
CA GLY A 45 -2.77 -12.18 -14.74
C GLY A 45 -3.24 -10.92 -15.46
N ALA A 46 -2.60 -9.76 -15.26
CA ALA A 46 -2.97 -8.53 -15.94
C ALA A 46 -2.89 -8.66 -17.47
N PHE A 47 -1.80 -9.23 -18.01
CA PHE A 47 -1.68 -9.50 -19.45
C PHE A 47 -2.73 -10.51 -19.93
N ALA A 48 -2.96 -11.59 -19.19
CA ALA A 48 -4.02 -12.56 -19.52
C ALA A 48 -5.43 -11.95 -19.44
N GLY A 49 -5.60 -10.87 -18.69
CA GLY A 49 -6.83 -10.08 -18.62
C GLY A 49 -7.00 -9.04 -19.73
N GLY A 50 -5.98 -8.84 -20.58
CA GLY A 50 -6.02 -7.90 -21.71
C GLY A 50 -5.26 -6.58 -21.47
N ALA A 51 -4.40 -6.50 -20.45
CA ALA A 51 -3.47 -5.38 -20.34
C ALA A 51 -2.49 -5.37 -21.54
N ALA A 52 -2.19 -4.18 -22.04
CA ALA A 52 -1.18 -3.94 -23.07
C ALA A 52 0.15 -3.48 -22.46
N GLU A 53 0.09 -2.81 -21.31
CA GLU A 53 1.24 -2.31 -20.56
C GLU A 53 1.04 -2.58 -19.07
N VAL A 54 2.11 -2.96 -18.37
CA VAL A 54 2.11 -3.13 -16.92
C VAL A 54 3.28 -2.36 -16.31
N LEU A 55 2.97 -1.43 -15.42
CA LEU A 55 3.94 -0.78 -14.54
C LEU A 55 3.93 -1.47 -13.17
N VAL A 56 5.09 -1.69 -12.58
CA VAL A 56 5.21 -2.34 -11.27
C VAL A 56 5.94 -1.41 -10.31
N ASN A 57 5.18 -0.87 -9.37
CA ASN A 57 5.62 0.03 -8.35
C ASN A 57 6.01 -0.73 -7.09
N ASP A 58 7.30 -0.68 -6.73
CA ASP A 58 7.74 -1.14 -5.43
C ASP A 58 7.29 -0.15 -4.36
N SER A 59 6.48 -0.63 -3.42
CA SER A 59 5.76 0.17 -2.44
C SER A 59 6.19 -0.11 -1.00
N HIS A 60 7.21 -0.96 -0.79
CA HIS A 60 7.70 -1.28 0.56
C HIS A 60 8.92 -0.45 0.96
N GLY A 61 8.95 0.10 2.18
CA GLY A 61 10.18 0.58 2.81
C GLY A 61 11.01 1.55 1.95
N GLY A 62 12.20 1.14 1.49
CA GLY A 62 13.07 1.94 0.62
C GLY A 62 12.71 1.93 -0.88
N PHE A 63 11.67 1.18 -1.25
CA PHE A 63 11.20 0.92 -2.60
C PHE A 63 12.26 0.27 -3.52
N ARG A 64 13.07 -0.65 -3.00
CA ARG A 64 14.19 -1.34 -3.69
C ARG A 64 14.23 -2.84 -3.36
N ASN A 65 13.05 -3.44 -3.22
CA ASN A 65 12.78 -4.78 -2.75
C ASN A 65 12.49 -5.75 -3.90
N LEU A 66 11.77 -5.33 -4.94
CA LEU A 66 11.57 -6.16 -6.13
C LEU A 66 12.93 -6.50 -6.77
N LEU A 67 13.07 -7.75 -7.24
CA LEU A 67 14.26 -8.26 -7.91
C LEU A 67 14.13 -8.03 -9.42
N PRO A 68 14.81 -7.02 -10.01
CA PRO A 68 14.55 -6.61 -11.39
C PRO A 68 14.91 -7.69 -12.42
N ASP A 69 15.91 -8.51 -12.12
CA ASP A 69 16.39 -9.64 -12.91
C ASP A 69 15.48 -10.87 -12.87
N GLN A 70 14.47 -10.86 -11.99
CA GLN A 70 13.50 -11.96 -11.85
C GLN A 70 12.07 -11.54 -12.23
N LEU A 71 11.86 -10.29 -12.63
CA LEU A 71 10.53 -9.81 -13.02
C LEU A 71 10.19 -10.17 -14.47
N ASP A 72 8.91 -10.29 -14.79
CA ASP A 72 8.42 -10.50 -16.15
C ASP A 72 8.98 -9.41 -17.10
N PRO A 73 9.64 -9.80 -18.21
CA PRO A 73 10.34 -8.86 -19.10
C PRO A 73 9.39 -7.91 -19.85
N ARG A 74 8.08 -8.16 -19.84
CA ARG A 74 7.07 -7.29 -20.45
C ARG A 74 6.68 -6.12 -19.56
N ALA A 75 7.01 -6.17 -18.26
CA ALA A 75 6.68 -5.12 -17.31
C ALA A 75 7.80 -4.06 -17.21
N ARG A 76 7.43 -2.87 -16.72
CA ARG A 76 8.39 -1.80 -16.39
C ARG A 76 8.32 -1.48 -14.90
N LEU A 77 9.48 -1.26 -14.28
CA LEU A 77 9.61 -1.06 -12.84
C LEU A 77 9.66 0.42 -12.43
N VAL A 78 9.09 0.74 -11.28
CA VAL A 78 9.19 2.04 -10.60
C VAL A 78 9.86 1.84 -9.23
N LEU A 79 11.15 2.22 -9.12
CA LEU A 79 12.05 1.89 -7.99
C LEU A 79 12.71 3.13 -7.35
N GLY A 80 13.10 3.01 -6.08
CA GLY A 80 13.84 4.01 -5.30
C GLY A 80 13.04 5.17 -4.67
N LYS A 81 13.65 5.87 -3.72
CA LYS A 81 13.16 7.12 -3.10
C LYS A 81 14.17 8.26 -3.37
N PRO A 82 13.78 9.55 -3.31
CA PRO A 82 12.43 10.08 -3.07
C PRO A 82 11.53 10.02 -4.31
N ARG A 83 10.21 9.88 -4.11
CA ARG A 83 9.19 10.00 -5.17
C ARG A 83 7.91 10.63 -4.64
N TYR A 84 7.24 11.44 -5.45
CA TYR A 84 6.12 12.27 -4.98
C TYR A 84 4.86 11.47 -4.62
N LEU A 85 4.56 10.40 -5.34
CA LEU A 85 3.31 9.66 -5.14
C LEU A 85 3.46 8.40 -4.29
N GLY A 86 4.63 8.20 -3.66
CA GLY A 86 4.88 7.07 -2.76
C GLY A 86 4.49 5.73 -3.37
N MET A 87 3.60 5.01 -2.70
CA MET A 87 3.11 3.68 -3.13
C MET A 87 2.25 3.72 -4.41
N MET A 88 1.94 4.89 -4.97
CA MET A 88 1.21 5.03 -6.24
C MET A 88 1.99 5.75 -7.32
N ALA A 89 3.31 5.79 -7.24
CA ALA A 89 4.11 6.29 -8.37
C ALA A 89 3.89 5.41 -9.61
N GLY A 90 3.74 6.07 -10.77
CA GLY A 90 3.31 5.47 -12.02
C GLY A 90 1.84 5.71 -12.34
N VAL A 91 0.99 6.09 -11.37
CA VAL A 91 -0.43 6.41 -11.63
C VAL A 91 -0.58 7.65 -12.52
N GLU A 92 0.36 8.60 -12.43
CA GLU A 92 0.44 9.82 -13.24
C GLU A 92 0.68 9.54 -14.73
N ALA A 93 1.07 8.31 -15.10
CA ALA A 93 1.26 7.89 -16.49
C ALA A 93 -0.07 7.56 -17.21
N GLY A 94 -1.22 7.86 -16.60
CA GLY A 94 -2.55 7.59 -17.14
C GLY A 94 -2.83 6.09 -17.20
N VAL A 95 -3.06 5.48 -16.03
CA VAL A 95 -3.34 4.03 -15.91
C VAL A 95 -4.84 3.77 -15.84
N ASP A 96 -5.27 2.62 -16.37
CA ASP A 96 -6.68 2.20 -16.43
C ASP A 96 -7.14 1.45 -15.17
N GLY A 97 -6.21 1.09 -14.28
CA GLY A 97 -6.51 0.43 -13.02
C GLY A 97 -5.28 0.04 -12.22
N VAL A 98 -5.50 -0.23 -10.93
CA VAL A 98 -4.46 -0.58 -9.95
C VAL A 98 -4.70 -1.97 -9.37
N LEU A 99 -3.64 -2.78 -9.25
CA LEU A 99 -3.60 -4.02 -8.48
C LEU A 99 -2.70 -3.79 -7.25
N MET A 100 -3.24 -3.92 -6.05
CA MET A 100 -2.50 -3.76 -4.78
C MET A 100 -2.06 -5.14 -4.26
N ILE A 101 -0.79 -5.46 -4.31
CA ILE A 101 -0.28 -6.80 -4.00
C ILE A 101 0.50 -6.77 -2.68
N GLY A 102 0.18 -7.69 -1.78
CA GLY A 102 0.91 -7.86 -0.53
C GLY A 102 0.69 -6.74 0.49
N TYR A 103 -0.48 -6.09 0.46
CA TYR A 103 -0.85 -5.03 1.39
C TYR A 103 -1.33 -5.60 2.74
N HIS A 104 -1.39 -4.75 3.77
CA HIS A 104 -1.70 -5.15 5.14
C HIS A 104 -2.72 -4.23 5.83
N GLY A 105 -3.27 -4.70 6.95
CA GLY A 105 -4.19 -3.94 7.78
C GLY A 105 -3.57 -2.64 8.33
N ARG A 106 -4.41 -1.63 8.58
CA ARG A 106 -3.92 -0.33 9.07
C ARG A 106 -3.34 -0.40 10.48
N ALA A 107 -2.57 0.63 10.87
CA ALA A 107 -2.07 0.77 12.23
C ALA A 107 -3.18 0.62 13.28
N GLN A 108 -2.86 -0.04 14.39
CA GLN A 108 -3.79 -0.35 15.49
C GLN A 108 -4.94 -1.33 15.12
N SER A 109 -4.89 -1.96 13.95
CA SER A 109 -5.72 -3.12 13.63
C SER A 109 -5.11 -4.43 14.15
N ARG A 110 -5.83 -5.55 14.01
CA ARG A 110 -5.39 -6.89 14.46
C ARG A 110 -4.65 -7.69 13.37
N GLY A 111 -4.37 -7.08 12.23
CA GLY A 111 -3.71 -7.75 11.10
C GLY A 111 -2.23 -8.03 11.35
N VAL A 112 -1.66 -8.92 10.53
CA VAL A 112 -0.24 -9.24 10.54
C VAL A 112 0.56 -8.01 10.14
N LEU A 113 1.55 -7.63 10.97
CA LEU A 113 2.45 -6.48 10.75
C LEU A 113 1.72 -5.14 10.50
N ALA A 114 0.51 -5.01 11.03
CA ALA A 114 -0.38 -3.88 10.79
C ALA A 114 0.22 -2.52 11.17
N HIS A 115 0.30 -1.61 10.20
CA HIS A 115 0.76 -0.23 10.39
C HIS A 115 0.23 0.72 9.30
N THR A 116 0.58 2.01 9.35
CA THR A 116 0.22 2.99 8.31
C THR A 116 1.39 3.93 8.05
N ILE A 117 2.00 3.86 6.87
CA ILE A 117 3.14 4.59 6.30
C ILE A 117 4.45 4.44 7.09
N ASN A 118 4.40 4.63 8.41
CA ASN A 118 5.55 4.58 9.30
C ASN A 118 5.12 4.05 10.67
N SER A 119 5.39 2.76 10.88
CA SER A 119 5.03 2.04 12.12
C SER A 119 5.61 2.67 13.40
N GLY A 120 6.75 3.35 13.31
CA GLY A 120 7.39 4.00 14.45
C GLY A 120 6.81 5.36 14.81
N ALA A 121 6.12 6.03 13.87
CA ALA A 121 5.69 7.41 14.03
C ALA A 121 4.17 7.60 14.00
N PHE A 122 3.44 6.81 13.21
CA PHE A 122 2.02 7.02 12.94
C PHE A 122 1.18 5.95 13.64
N ALA A 123 0.28 6.37 14.51
CA ALA A 123 -0.69 5.50 15.17
C ALA A 123 -1.99 5.41 14.38
N ARG A 124 -2.52 6.53 13.86
CA ARG A 124 -3.76 6.57 13.07
C ARG A 124 -3.78 7.76 12.13
N VAL A 125 -4.38 7.61 10.95
CA VAL A 125 -4.51 8.66 9.95
C VAL A 125 -5.97 8.78 9.52
N TRP A 126 -6.49 10.00 9.46
CA TRP A 126 -7.82 10.29 8.94
C TRP A 126 -7.75 11.32 7.83
N LEU A 127 -8.52 11.10 6.76
CA LEU A 127 -8.84 12.11 5.76
C LEU A 127 -10.34 12.40 5.83
N ASN A 128 -10.72 13.66 6.05
CA ASN A 128 -12.11 14.11 6.20
C ASN A 128 -12.90 13.27 7.22
N GLY A 129 -12.27 12.96 8.37
CA GLY A 129 -12.87 12.18 9.45
C GLY A 129 -12.93 10.66 9.21
N LYS A 130 -12.50 10.17 8.04
CA LYS A 130 -12.46 8.74 7.73
C LYS A 130 -11.08 8.17 8.06
N GLU A 131 -11.02 7.19 8.97
CA GLU A 131 -9.77 6.50 9.32
C GLU A 131 -9.32 5.62 8.14
N LEU A 132 -8.06 5.74 7.72
CA LEU A 132 -7.53 5.03 6.57
C LEU A 132 -6.17 4.38 6.89
N GLY A 133 -6.01 3.14 6.42
CA GLY A 133 -4.70 2.53 6.21
C GLY A 133 -4.07 2.93 4.88
N GLU A 134 -2.94 2.33 4.56
CA GLU A 134 -2.21 2.60 3.32
C GLU A 134 -3.05 2.33 2.08
N ALA A 135 -3.73 1.17 2.00
CA ALA A 135 -4.59 0.88 0.86
C ALA A 135 -5.69 1.95 0.68
N GLY A 136 -6.28 2.46 1.76
CA GLY A 136 -7.28 3.52 1.67
C GLY A 136 -6.72 4.86 1.21
N LEU A 137 -5.59 5.28 1.80
CA LEU A 137 -4.89 6.53 1.43
C LEU A 137 -4.46 6.50 -0.03
N TYR A 138 -3.86 5.39 -0.45
CA TYR A 138 -3.31 5.26 -1.79
C TYR A 138 -4.37 4.89 -2.84
N ALA A 139 -5.48 4.25 -2.48
CA ALA A 139 -6.63 4.10 -3.37
C ALA A 139 -7.35 5.42 -3.64
N ALA A 140 -7.34 6.35 -2.67
CA ALA A 140 -7.84 7.71 -2.84
C ALA A 140 -6.87 8.61 -3.64
N LEU A 141 -5.57 8.29 -3.65
CA LEU A 141 -4.55 8.94 -4.49
C LEU A 141 -4.52 8.42 -5.93
N ALA A 142 -4.54 7.10 -6.16
CA ALA A 142 -5.25 6.57 -7.33
C ALA A 142 -6.71 7.09 -7.25
N GLY A 143 -7.67 6.86 -8.12
CA GLY A 143 -8.94 7.56 -7.94
C GLY A 143 -8.82 9.06 -8.22
N GLU A 144 -8.16 9.94 -7.42
CA GLU A 144 -7.83 11.34 -7.79
C GLU A 144 -7.32 11.45 -9.23
N PHE A 145 -6.43 10.54 -9.64
CA PHE A 145 -5.89 10.41 -11.02
C PHE A 145 -6.78 9.64 -12.03
N GLY A 146 -8.00 9.28 -11.65
CA GLY A 146 -8.95 8.54 -12.48
C GLY A 146 -8.76 7.02 -12.52
N ALA A 147 -7.83 6.47 -11.74
CA ALA A 147 -7.50 5.05 -11.76
C ALA A 147 -8.20 4.27 -10.63
N PRO A 148 -9.15 3.37 -10.90
CA PRO A 148 -9.77 2.56 -9.87
C PRO A 148 -8.85 1.43 -9.39
N VAL A 149 -8.98 1.02 -8.13
CA VAL A 149 -8.41 -0.25 -7.66
C VAL A 149 -9.30 -1.37 -8.20
N LEU A 150 -8.68 -2.37 -8.85
CA LEU A 150 -9.37 -3.52 -9.43
C LEU A 150 -9.22 -4.76 -8.54
N MET A 151 -8.06 -4.89 -7.91
CA MET A 151 -7.69 -6.04 -7.10
C MET A 151 -6.83 -5.63 -5.92
N ALA A 152 -6.96 -6.33 -4.79
CA ALA A 152 -6.01 -6.25 -3.70
C ALA A 152 -5.71 -7.63 -3.06
N SER A 153 -4.50 -7.82 -2.55
CA SER A 153 -4.12 -9.01 -1.77
C SER A 153 -3.45 -8.65 -0.45
N GLY A 154 -3.68 -9.47 0.57
CA GLY A 154 -3.20 -9.27 1.94
C GLY A 154 -3.79 -10.30 2.90
N ASP A 155 -3.76 -10.02 4.20
CA ASP A 155 -4.39 -10.87 5.20
C ASP A 155 -5.92 -10.69 5.29
N ASP A 156 -6.60 -11.57 6.03
CA ASP A 156 -8.05 -11.54 6.26
C ASP A 156 -8.52 -10.22 6.88
N VAL A 157 -7.76 -9.67 7.84
CA VAL A 157 -8.06 -8.38 8.48
C VAL A 157 -7.98 -7.23 7.46
N PHE A 158 -6.93 -7.20 6.63
CA PHE A 158 -6.81 -6.25 5.52
C PHE A 158 -7.99 -6.34 4.56
N VAL A 159 -8.37 -7.55 4.15
CA VAL A 159 -9.49 -7.78 3.23
C VAL A 159 -10.79 -7.27 3.85
N GLN A 160 -11.07 -7.62 5.11
CA GLN A 160 -12.28 -7.16 5.79
C GLN A 160 -12.33 -5.63 5.90
N GLU A 161 -11.22 -5.00 6.31
CA GLU A 161 -11.10 -3.55 6.45
C GLU A 161 -11.35 -2.83 5.12
N THR A 162 -10.68 -3.29 4.06
CA THR A 162 -10.68 -2.60 2.77
C THR A 162 -11.90 -2.92 1.94
N HIS A 163 -12.51 -4.09 2.07
CA HIS A 163 -13.77 -4.43 1.40
C HIS A 163 -14.90 -3.48 1.81
N ALA A 164 -14.96 -3.07 3.09
CA ALA A 164 -15.91 -2.06 3.55
C ALA A 164 -15.72 -0.69 2.88
N LEU A 165 -14.49 -0.40 2.42
CA LEU A 165 -14.12 0.84 1.74
C LEU A 165 -14.32 0.76 0.21
N MET A 166 -14.03 -0.40 -0.39
CA MET A 166 -14.01 -0.63 -1.83
C MET A 166 -14.67 -1.98 -2.19
N PRO A 167 -16.00 -2.11 -2.04
CA PRO A 167 -16.70 -3.38 -2.20
C PRO A 167 -16.68 -3.95 -3.64
N TRP A 168 -16.28 -3.15 -4.63
CA TRP A 168 -16.10 -3.59 -6.02
C TRP A 168 -14.74 -4.24 -6.29
N VAL A 169 -13.78 -4.14 -5.37
CA VAL A 169 -12.43 -4.69 -5.53
C VAL A 169 -12.46 -6.20 -5.38
N ARG A 170 -11.72 -6.90 -6.23
CA ARG A 170 -11.48 -8.33 -6.09
C ARG A 170 -10.37 -8.58 -5.08
N TYR A 171 -10.67 -9.32 -4.02
CA TYR A 171 -9.71 -9.61 -2.96
C TYR A 171 -9.11 -11.02 -3.06
N VAL A 172 -7.83 -11.14 -2.71
CA VAL A 172 -7.17 -12.42 -2.47
C VAL A 172 -6.57 -12.41 -1.06
N GLU A 173 -7.13 -13.24 -0.19
CA GLU A 173 -6.55 -13.51 1.13
C GLU A 173 -5.34 -14.44 0.97
N THR A 174 -4.14 -13.95 1.29
CA THR A 174 -2.89 -14.73 1.22
C THR A 174 -2.60 -15.46 2.53
N LYS A 175 -3.22 -15.02 3.62
CA LYS A 175 -3.07 -15.53 4.98
C LYS A 175 -4.17 -15.02 5.90
N SER A 176 -4.38 -15.73 7.01
CA SER A 176 -5.23 -15.30 8.12
C SER A 176 -4.41 -14.92 9.34
N ALA A 177 -4.79 -13.83 10.01
CA ALA A 177 -4.12 -13.31 11.18
C ALA A 177 -4.59 -14.04 12.45
N GLY A 178 -3.67 -14.75 13.11
CA GLY A 178 -3.83 -15.19 14.50
C GLY A 178 -3.41 -14.12 15.52
N GLY A 179 -2.56 -13.20 15.09
CA GLY A 179 -2.08 -12.04 15.82
C GLY A 179 -1.09 -11.23 14.99
N PHE A 180 -0.48 -10.21 15.59
CA PHE A 180 0.41 -9.27 14.88
C PHE A 180 1.59 -9.94 14.14
N GLY A 181 2.09 -11.08 14.64
CA GLY A 181 3.20 -11.81 14.04
C GLY A 181 2.95 -13.31 13.91
N SER A 182 1.69 -13.74 13.85
CA SER A 182 1.33 -15.16 13.77
C SER A 182 0.02 -15.37 13.02
N GLY A 183 -0.13 -16.54 12.42
CA GLY A 183 -1.32 -16.89 11.65
C GLY A 183 -1.11 -18.12 10.77
N ALA A 184 -2.02 -18.34 9.83
CA ALA A 184 -1.92 -19.39 8.82
C ALA A 184 -1.80 -18.74 7.44
N SER A 185 -0.93 -19.25 6.57
CA SER A 185 -0.72 -18.67 5.24
C SER A 185 -0.90 -19.71 4.16
N LEU A 186 -1.38 -19.27 3.00
CA LEU A 186 -1.20 -20.01 1.76
C LEU A 186 0.29 -20.28 1.53
N SER A 187 0.62 -21.35 0.81
CA SER A 187 1.98 -21.48 0.29
C SER A 187 2.23 -20.37 -0.74
N PRO A 188 3.49 -19.90 -0.92
CA PRO A 188 3.80 -18.91 -1.96
C PRO A 188 3.32 -19.32 -3.36
N ALA A 189 3.35 -20.63 -3.68
CA ALA A 189 2.83 -21.14 -4.95
C ALA A 189 1.30 -20.99 -5.05
N ALA A 190 0.56 -21.30 -3.99
CA ALA A 190 -0.90 -21.16 -3.96
C ALA A 190 -1.33 -19.68 -4.02
N ALA A 191 -0.63 -18.80 -3.29
CA ALA A 191 -0.88 -17.36 -3.33
C ALA A 191 -0.67 -16.79 -4.74
N ARG A 192 0.44 -17.16 -5.41
CA ARG A 192 0.71 -16.77 -6.81
C ARG A 192 -0.40 -17.25 -7.76
N ALA A 193 -0.83 -18.49 -7.65
CA ALA A 193 -1.92 -19.01 -8.50
C ALA A 193 -3.23 -18.23 -8.30
N ALA A 194 -3.60 -17.96 -7.05
CA ALA A 194 -4.79 -17.18 -6.71
C ALA A 194 -4.69 -15.74 -7.23
N ILE A 195 -3.52 -15.11 -7.06
CA ILE A 195 -3.26 -13.73 -7.52
C ILE A 195 -3.34 -13.63 -9.04
N ALA A 196 -2.73 -14.56 -9.79
CA ALA A 196 -2.78 -14.55 -11.25
C ALA A 196 -4.22 -14.68 -11.79
N ALA A 197 -4.99 -15.61 -11.22
CA ALA A 197 -6.39 -15.81 -11.60
C ALA A 197 -7.24 -14.57 -11.28
N ALA A 198 -7.08 -13.99 -10.08
CA ALA A 198 -7.80 -12.81 -9.66
C ALA A 198 -7.44 -11.57 -10.50
N ALA A 199 -6.16 -11.36 -10.80
CA ALA A 199 -5.70 -10.25 -11.63
C ALA A 199 -6.30 -10.33 -13.04
N ALA A 200 -6.29 -11.52 -13.67
CA ALA A 200 -6.88 -11.71 -14.98
C ALA A 200 -8.39 -11.40 -15.01
N ALA A 201 -9.13 -11.85 -13.99
CA ALA A 201 -10.55 -11.54 -13.88
C ALA A 201 -10.79 -10.04 -13.64
N ALA A 202 -10.06 -9.43 -12.70
CA ALA A 202 -10.20 -8.02 -12.34
C ALA A 202 -9.92 -7.08 -13.54
N VAL A 203 -8.90 -7.40 -14.34
CA VAL A 203 -8.57 -6.63 -15.56
C VAL A 203 -9.66 -6.77 -16.63
N ARG A 204 -10.20 -7.97 -16.85
CA ARG A 204 -11.33 -8.18 -17.79
C ARG A 204 -12.58 -7.40 -17.37
N GLU A 205 -12.86 -7.36 -16.07
CA GLU A 205 -14.07 -6.78 -15.48
C GLU A 205 -13.92 -5.31 -15.08
N ARG A 206 -12.80 -4.64 -15.41
CA ARG A 206 -12.47 -3.29 -14.92
C ARG A 206 -13.57 -2.24 -15.10
N ALA A 207 -14.45 -2.42 -16.09
CA ALA A 207 -15.55 -1.50 -16.38
C ALA A 207 -16.57 -1.40 -15.22
N GLN A 208 -16.55 -2.38 -14.30
CA GLN A 208 -17.38 -2.39 -13.09
C GLN A 208 -16.74 -1.66 -11.91
N ALA A 209 -15.45 -1.32 -12.00
CA ALA A 209 -14.70 -0.75 -10.90
C ALA A 209 -14.95 0.76 -10.74
N GLN A 210 -14.85 1.25 -9.50
CA GLN A 210 -15.06 2.64 -9.15
C GLN A 210 -13.80 3.26 -8.56
N CYS A 211 -13.67 4.58 -8.68
CA CYS A 211 -12.61 5.32 -8.02
C CYS A 211 -13.05 5.62 -6.58
N LEU A 212 -12.21 5.28 -5.60
CA LEU A 212 -12.38 5.84 -4.26
C LEU A 212 -12.08 7.34 -4.32
N ARG A 213 -13.06 8.17 -3.93
CA ARG A 213 -12.93 9.63 -3.95
C ARG A 213 -12.99 10.18 -2.53
N ILE A 214 -12.05 11.07 -2.21
CA ILE A 214 -12.12 11.95 -1.04
C ILE A 214 -12.26 13.37 -1.58
N ALA A 215 -13.25 14.10 -1.08
CA ALA A 215 -13.52 15.47 -1.52
C ALA A 215 -12.40 16.42 -1.08
N ALA A 216 -12.01 17.33 -1.96
CA ALA A 216 -11.15 18.46 -1.64
C ALA A 216 -11.98 19.65 -1.12
N PRO A 217 -11.42 20.51 -0.23
CA PRO A 217 -10.12 20.35 0.43
C PRO A 217 -10.11 19.18 1.43
N VAL A 218 -8.93 18.63 1.67
CA VAL A 218 -8.71 17.48 2.54
C VAL A 218 -8.26 17.93 3.92
N ALA A 219 -9.08 17.66 4.93
CA ALA A 219 -8.71 17.79 6.33
C ALA A 219 -8.02 16.49 6.79
N CYS A 220 -6.72 16.55 7.02
CA CYS A 220 -5.94 15.41 7.51
C CYS A 220 -5.75 15.52 9.03
N THR A 221 -6.05 14.45 9.74
CA THR A 221 -5.69 14.28 11.16
C THR A 221 -4.70 13.12 11.27
N LEU A 222 -3.63 13.33 12.04
CA LEU A 222 -2.63 12.31 12.33
C LEU A 222 -2.51 12.17 13.85
N GLN A 223 -2.79 10.97 14.35
CA GLN A 223 -2.36 10.56 15.68
C GLN A 223 -0.98 9.91 15.56
N THR A 224 -0.02 10.43 16.31
CA THR A 224 1.36 9.94 16.34
C THR A 224 1.55 8.91 17.45
N GLN A 225 2.64 8.13 17.36
CA GLN A 225 2.97 7.12 18.37
C GLN A 225 3.43 7.74 19.70
N THR A 226 4.03 8.93 19.67
CA THR A 226 4.59 9.58 20.87
C THR A 226 4.45 11.10 20.80
N PRO A 227 4.41 11.82 21.94
CA PRO A 227 4.41 13.28 21.94
C PRO A 227 5.58 13.91 21.19
N ALA A 228 6.76 13.27 21.23
CA ALA A 228 7.95 13.74 20.52
C ALA A 228 7.76 13.78 18.99
N HIS A 229 7.04 12.81 18.41
CA HIS A 229 6.69 12.84 16.99
C HIS A 229 5.78 14.03 16.67
N ALA A 230 4.77 14.28 17.51
CA ALA A 230 3.88 15.42 17.32
C ALA A 230 4.62 16.77 17.52
N ASP A 231 5.56 16.87 18.46
CA ASP A 231 6.42 18.06 18.65
C ASP A 231 7.27 18.33 17.41
N LEU A 232 7.88 17.27 16.85
CA LEU A 232 8.69 17.35 15.65
C LEU A 232 7.87 17.77 14.42
N PHE A 233 6.71 17.16 14.21
CA PHE A 233 5.88 17.45 13.04
C PHE A 233 5.28 18.86 13.10
N CYS A 234 4.91 19.34 14.28
CA CYS A 234 4.41 20.71 14.46
C CYS A 234 5.52 21.78 14.40
N GLN A 235 6.79 21.41 14.17
CA GLN A 235 7.80 22.39 13.73
C GLN A 235 7.47 22.96 12.34
N TRP A 236 6.66 22.26 11.52
CA TRP A 236 6.13 22.79 10.28
C TRP A 236 4.91 23.69 10.61
N PRO A 237 4.97 25.02 10.38
CA PRO A 237 3.92 25.96 10.83
C PRO A 237 2.51 25.74 10.27
N MET A 238 2.35 24.93 9.22
CA MET A 238 1.04 24.59 8.65
C MET A 238 0.32 23.47 9.42
N LEU A 239 1.00 22.81 10.36
CA LEU A 239 0.44 21.73 11.17
C LEU A 239 0.03 22.26 12.54
N GLU A 240 -1.20 21.96 12.93
CA GLU A 240 -1.77 22.38 14.20
C GLU A 240 -1.79 21.21 15.19
N ARG A 241 -1.12 21.38 16.34
CA ARG A 241 -1.21 20.45 17.47
C ARG A 241 -2.61 20.51 18.08
N ARG A 242 -3.27 19.35 18.22
CA ARG A 242 -4.61 19.24 18.80
C ARG A 242 -4.58 18.79 20.25
N ASP A 243 -3.71 17.85 20.58
CA ASP A 243 -3.50 17.32 21.93
C ASP A 243 -2.06 16.76 22.07
N GLY A 244 -1.79 15.97 23.11
CA GLY A 244 -0.46 15.41 23.36
C GLY A 244 0.14 14.56 22.23
N VAL A 245 -0.66 13.94 21.36
CA VAL A 245 -0.18 13.04 20.30
C VAL A 245 -0.85 13.27 18.94
N THR A 246 -1.87 14.11 18.88
CA THR A 246 -2.66 14.36 17.67
C THR A 246 -2.32 15.72 17.08
N LEU A 247 -2.17 15.76 15.75
CA LEU A 247 -2.06 16.98 14.96
C LEU A 247 -2.97 16.92 13.75
N SER A 248 -3.20 18.06 13.11
CA SER A 248 -3.96 18.13 11.86
C SER A 248 -3.44 19.21 10.92
N PHE A 249 -3.77 19.07 9.64
CA PHE A 249 -3.49 20.07 8.61
C PHE A 249 -4.55 20.02 7.50
N GLN A 250 -4.65 21.09 6.71
CA GLN A 250 -5.46 21.14 5.50
C GLN A 250 -4.57 20.93 4.27
N ALA A 251 -5.11 20.29 3.23
CA ALA A 251 -4.44 20.09 1.96
C ALA A 251 -5.42 20.29 0.79
N ASP A 252 -4.95 20.84 -0.31
CA ASP A 252 -5.81 21.15 -1.47
C ASP A 252 -6.28 19.90 -2.23
N SER A 253 -5.61 18.75 -2.03
CA SER A 253 -5.95 17.49 -2.67
C SER A 253 -5.44 16.28 -1.87
N VAL A 254 -5.85 15.07 -2.26
CA VAL A 254 -5.33 13.82 -1.68
C VAL A 254 -3.85 13.67 -1.99
N GLN A 255 -3.42 14.03 -3.21
CA GLN A 255 -1.99 14.07 -3.56
C GLN A 255 -1.20 14.97 -2.61
N ALA A 256 -1.68 16.17 -2.30
CA ALA A 256 -1.02 17.07 -1.37
C ALA A 256 -0.97 16.46 0.05
N ALA A 257 -2.08 15.89 0.54
CA ALA A 257 -2.13 15.25 1.85
C ALA A 257 -1.14 14.07 1.98
N VAL A 258 -1.10 13.18 1.00
CA VAL A 258 -0.18 12.03 0.98
C VAL A 258 1.28 12.49 0.92
N ARG A 259 1.59 13.53 0.13
CA ARG A 259 2.95 14.11 0.08
C ARG A 259 3.35 14.68 1.43
N MET A 260 2.47 15.41 2.10
CA MET A 260 2.72 15.94 3.44
C MET A 260 2.97 14.80 4.44
N LEU A 261 2.13 13.77 4.47
CA LEU A 261 2.34 12.59 5.32
C LEU A 261 3.68 11.90 5.05
N ASN A 262 4.07 11.74 3.79
CA ASN A 262 5.38 11.18 3.43
C ASN A 262 6.55 12.05 3.90
N CYS A 263 6.41 13.38 3.86
CA CYS A 263 7.39 14.31 4.45
C CYS A 263 7.49 14.15 5.96
N LEU A 264 6.36 14.04 6.68
CA LEU A 264 6.37 13.78 8.13
C LEU A 264 7.03 12.44 8.46
N SER A 265 6.74 11.39 7.69
CA SER A 265 7.43 10.11 7.82
C SER A 265 8.94 10.23 7.63
N ALA A 266 9.41 11.08 6.71
CA ALA A 266 10.83 11.34 6.53
C ALA A 266 11.43 12.15 7.69
N MET A 267 10.71 13.16 8.21
CA MET A 267 11.12 13.93 9.38
C MET A 267 11.34 13.02 10.59
N SER A 268 10.50 11.99 10.78
CA SER A 268 10.53 11.12 11.96
C SER A 268 11.88 10.42 12.19
N PHE A 269 12.74 10.33 11.17
CA PHE A 269 14.09 9.77 11.33
C PHE A 269 15.01 10.64 12.20
N MET A 270 14.65 11.90 12.47
CA MET A 270 15.37 12.76 13.42
C MET A 270 15.31 12.27 14.87
N LEU A 271 14.30 11.46 15.21
CA LEU A 271 14.08 10.94 16.57
C LEU A 271 14.61 9.51 16.76
N LYS A 272 15.33 8.97 15.77
CA LYS A 272 15.91 7.62 15.83
C LYS A 272 17.36 7.64 16.29
#